data_AF-A0A2M8LP94-F1
#
_entry.id   AF-A0A2M8LP94-F1
#
_cell.length_a   1.000
_cell.length_b   1.000
_cell.length_c   1.000
_cell.angle_alpha   90.00
_cell.angle_beta   90.00
_cell.angle_gamma   90.00
#
_symmetry.space_group_name_H-M   'P 1'
#
loop_
_entity.id
_entity.type
_entity.pdbx_description
1 polymer ?
#
loop_
_entity_poly.entity_id
_entity_poly.type
_entity_poly.pdbx_seq_one_letter_code
_entity_poly.pdbx_strand_id
1 'polypeptide(L)'
;MGQQGERAGGADWWGRLYDEDAPDTGRTPARDSVDERFDSAARTVGLFRREAGDSGAAGAPEAADSAPEAAAPEVPAPRAPAPVTGSAPAAPAAALVPDFVGDRPPTYESEPTALPAADPEELAEAAAGTVLVPGAAPDTVLDGARYGCFTLRAVSLRGDSARYRGEPRRDALLTARFGSGRHALVLVAVAGGSPTAGEAHRAAREVCRWIGAYVGRSHTRLSEDIRSARRDELKSGLHRLTGRGYGRLAARAAELDLDAAEYTADVRCLLLPADPGCRTRVFFGTGGGGLFRLRDGAWQDIEPDAREEDGGAADTGDMPAPVEGFPASGAPATAMPGPFRFRTSVARPGDTLLLCSAGLAEPMRGERAFADRLAGRWAGAEPPGLAGFLADAQLRVKGYADDRTAAAVWEH
;
A
#
# COMPACT_ATOMS: atom_id res chain seq x y z
N MET A 1 -20.30 -50.80 -34.15
CA MET A 1 -19.51 -50.27 -33.02
C MET A 1 -18.51 -49.27 -33.58
N GLY A 2 -18.36 -48.11 -32.94
CA GLY A 2 -17.49 -47.03 -33.43
C GLY A 2 -17.76 -45.73 -32.70
N GLN A 3 -17.38 -45.65 -31.43
CA GLN A 3 -17.43 -44.39 -30.68
C GLN A 3 -16.31 -43.48 -31.19
N GLN A 4 -16.69 -42.37 -31.83
CA GLN A 4 -15.77 -41.24 -32.00
C GLN A 4 -15.85 -40.39 -30.73
N GLY A 5 -14.72 -40.21 -30.06
CA GLY A 5 -14.64 -39.41 -28.83
C GLY A 5 -14.69 -37.92 -29.16
N GLU A 6 -15.77 -37.26 -28.78
CA GLU A 6 -15.87 -35.80 -28.83
C GLU A 6 -14.87 -35.17 -27.83
N ARG A 7 -13.92 -34.38 -28.34
CA ARG A 7 -13.10 -33.51 -27.51
C ARG A 7 -13.92 -32.26 -27.16
N ALA A 8 -14.61 -32.29 -26.02
CA ALA A 8 -15.31 -31.11 -25.50
C ALA A 8 -14.30 -29.97 -25.24
N GLY A 9 -14.47 -28.84 -25.94
CA GLY A 9 -13.57 -27.70 -25.85
C GLY A 9 -13.74 -26.90 -24.55
N GLY A 10 -12.65 -26.71 -23.80
CA GLY A 10 -12.62 -25.95 -22.55
C GLY A 10 -12.65 -24.42 -22.72
N ALA A 11 -13.45 -23.89 -23.65
CA ALA A 11 -13.47 -22.47 -24.01
C ALA A 11 -14.46 -21.61 -23.20
N ASP A 12 -15.50 -22.22 -22.61
CA ASP A 12 -16.60 -21.51 -21.94
C ASP A 12 -16.67 -21.79 -20.43
N TRP A 13 -15.60 -21.45 -19.71
CA TRP A 13 -15.58 -21.46 -18.24
C TRP A 13 -15.51 -20.05 -17.64
N TRP A 14 -14.90 -19.10 -18.35
CA TRP A 14 -14.79 -17.71 -17.87
C TRP A 14 -16.14 -17.00 -17.76
N GLY A 15 -17.13 -17.28 -18.63
CA GLY A 15 -18.47 -16.71 -18.52
C GLY A 15 -19.20 -17.17 -17.25
N ARG A 16 -19.20 -18.49 -17.00
CA ARG A 16 -19.90 -19.13 -15.87
C ARG A 16 -19.37 -18.79 -14.46
N LEU A 17 -18.26 -18.06 -14.34
CA LEU A 17 -17.74 -17.56 -13.05
C LEU A 17 -18.06 -16.07 -12.80
N TYR A 18 -18.74 -15.40 -13.75
CA TYR A 18 -19.08 -13.97 -13.66
C TYR A 18 -20.57 -13.72 -13.90
N ASP A 19 -21.41 -14.72 -13.64
CA ASP A 19 -22.86 -14.56 -13.58
C ASP A 19 -23.24 -13.91 -12.23
N GLU A 20 -24.04 -12.85 -12.25
CA GLU A 20 -24.32 -12.04 -11.05
C GLU A 20 -25.35 -12.68 -10.09
N ASP A 21 -26.06 -13.72 -10.55
CA ASP A 21 -27.10 -14.45 -9.80
C ASP A 21 -26.58 -15.61 -8.93
N ALA A 22 -25.26 -15.76 -8.75
CA ALA A 22 -24.70 -16.80 -7.88
C ALA A 22 -25.03 -16.52 -6.39
N PRO A 23 -25.75 -17.40 -5.69
CA PRO A 23 -26.32 -17.07 -4.38
C PRO A 23 -25.26 -16.84 -3.31
N ASP A 24 -25.35 -15.70 -2.63
CA ASP A 24 -24.48 -15.29 -1.53
C ASP A 24 -24.49 -16.32 -0.38
N THR A 25 -23.33 -16.91 -0.09
CA THR A 25 -23.12 -17.67 1.14
C THR A 25 -22.87 -16.71 2.29
N GLY A 26 -23.94 -16.02 2.69
CA GLY A 26 -23.93 -14.96 3.70
C GLY A 26 -23.34 -15.40 5.04
N ARG A 27 -22.88 -14.42 5.83
CA ARG A 27 -22.24 -14.64 7.13
C ARG A 27 -23.15 -15.40 8.10
N THR A 28 -22.72 -16.59 8.54
CA THR A 28 -23.28 -17.24 9.73
C THR A 28 -23.05 -16.32 10.95
N PRO A 29 -24.09 -15.91 11.70
CA PRO A 29 -23.90 -15.13 12.90
C PRO A 29 -23.18 -15.96 13.96
N ALA A 30 -22.05 -15.44 14.46
CA ALA A 30 -21.43 -15.99 15.66
C ALA A 30 -22.35 -15.74 16.86
N ARG A 31 -22.58 -16.75 17.69
CA ARG A 31 -23.53 -16.67 18.82
C ARG A 31 -23.05 -15.78 19.96
N ASP A 32 -21.74 -15.60 20.08
CA ASP A 32 -21.11 -14.98 21.24
C ASP A 32 -20.68 -13.55 20.90
N SER A 33 -21.04 -12.60 21.76
CA SER A 33 -20.80 -11.17 21.57
C SER A 33 -19.32 -10.80 21.62
N VAL A 34 -18.98 -9.55 21.27
CA VAL A 34 -17.60 -9.05 21.41
C VAL A 34 -17.23 -8.90 22.89
N ASP A 35 -18.18 -8.45 23.71
CA ASP A 35 -17.99 -8.24 25.15
C ASP A 35 -17.78 -9.57 25.90
N GLU A 36 -18.50 -10.63 25.55
CA GLU A 36 -18.31 -11.97 26.13
C GLU A 36 -16.90 -12.52 25.87
N ARG A 37 -16.32 -12.21 24.71
CA ARG A 37 -14.93 -12.59 24.37
C ARG A 37 -13.93 -11.76 25.15
N PHE A 38 -14.20 -10.47 25.35
CA PHE A 38 -13.38 -9.60 26.18
C PHE A 38 -13.39 -10.05 27.64
N ASP A 39 -14.56 -10.34 28.22
CA ASP A 39 -14.71 -10.81 29.60
C ASP A 39 -14.10 -12.20 29.84
N SER A 40 -14.10 -13.06 28.83
CA SER A 40 -13.40 -14.36 28.87
C SER A 40 -11.88 -14.17 28.90
N ALA A 41 -11.35 -13.30 28.02
CA ALA A 41 -9.93 -12.95 27.99
C ALA A 41 -9.48 -12.27 29.29
N ALA A 42 -10.23 -11.27 29.77
CA ALA A 42 -9.92 -10.49 30.97
C ALA A 42 -9.89 -11.34 32.26
N ARG A 43 -10.78 -12.35 32.37
CA ARG A 43 -10.73 -13.36 33.44
C ARG A 43 -9.51 -14.27 33.35
N THR A 44 -9.10 -14.64 32.12
CA THR A 44 -7.93 -15.50 31.90
C THR A 44 -6.61 -14.78 32.25
N VAL A 45 -6.52 -13.47 32.01
CA VAL A 45 -5.34 -12.65 32.36
C VAL A 45 -5.42 -11.98 33.74
N GLY A 46 -6.45 -12.29 34.54
CA GLY A 46 -6.55 -11.85 35.93
C GLY A 46 -6.77 -10.34 36.14
N LEU A 47 -7.35 -9.63 35.15
CA LEU A 47 -7.52 -8.18 35.19
C LEU A 47 -8.55 -7.68 36.22
N PHE A 48 -9.38 -8.57 36.77
CA PHE A 48 -10.35 -8.23 37.82
C PHE A 48 -9.99 -8.89 39.16
N ARG A 49 -9.62 -8.04 40.13
CA ARG A 49 -9.47 -8.42 41.53
C ARG A 49 -10.87 -8.70 42.11
N ARG A 50 -11.07 -9.86 42.73
CA ARG A 50 -12.31 -10.17 43.47
C ARG A 50 -12.52 -9.15 44.59
N GLU A 51 -13.55 -8.33 44.46
CA GLU A 51 -14.22 -7.76 45.62
C GLU A 51 -15.11 -8.85 46.22
N ALA A 52 -14.83 -9.22 47.46
CA ALA A 52 -15.62 -10.17 48.23
C ALA A 52 -16.13 -9.46 49.47
N GLY A 53 -17.44 -9.19 49.48
CA GLY A 53 -18.18 -8.88 50.69
C GLY A 53 -19.34 -9.85 50.81
N ASP A 54 -19.33 -10.69 51.84
CA ASP A 54 -20.34 -10.59 52.91
C ASP A 54 -19.82 -11.28 54.19
N SER A 55 -20.54 -11.05 55.26
CA SER A 55 -20.28 -11.23 56.69
C SER A 55 -20.47 -12.66 57.23
N GLY A 56 -19.91 -12.92 58.41
CA GLY A 56 -20.14 -14.15 59.19
C GLY A 56 -19.17 -14.29 60.37
N ALA A 57 -19.64 -14.09 61.60
CA ALA A 57 -18.81 -14.04 62.81
C ALA A 57 -18.87 -15.32 63.66
N ALA A 58 -17.76 -15.68 64.32
CA ALA A 58 -17.69 -16.29 65.68
C ALA A 58 -16.25 -16.63 66.10
N GLY A 59 -15.89 -16.44 67.39
CA GLY A 59 -14.82 -17.20 68.05
C GLY A 59 -13.61 -16.43 68.61
N ALA A 60 -13.71 -15.97 69.87
CA ALA A 60 -12.62 -15.64 70.81
C ALA A 60 -13.07 -16.15 72.22
N PRO A 61 -12.26 -16.17 73.31
CA PRO A 61 -10.89 -15.67 73.53
C PRO A 61 -9.93 -16.82 74.02
N GLU A 62 -8.82 -16.70 74.77
CA GLU A 62 -8.06 -15.61 75.41
C GLU A 62 -6.61 -16.06 75.78
N ALA A 63 -5.62 -15.15 75.85
CA ALA A 63 -4.51 -15.14 76.84
C ALA A 63 -3.52 -13.96 76.59
N ALA A 64 -2.97 -13.39 77.68
CA ALA A 64 -2.03 -12.26 77.72
C ALA A 64 -0.59 -12.68 77.25
N ASP A 65 0.43 -11.79 77.08
CA ASP A 65 0.77 -10.61 77.89
C ASP A 65 1.81 -9.66 77.21
N SER A 66 1.83 -8.41 77.67
CA SER A 66 2.94 -7.42 77.70
C SER A 66 3.40 -6.68 76.43
N ALA A 67 3.43 -5.34 76.54
CA ALA A 67 4.11 -4.38 75.65
C ALA A 67 5.37 -3.80 76.36
N PRO A 68 6.27 -3.06 75.67
CA PRO A 68 5.99 -1.62 75.48
C PRO A 68 6.47 -0.99 74.14
N GLU A 69 5.74 0.07 73.77
CA GLU A 69 6.17 1.36 73.21
C GLU A 69 7.29 1.44 72.14
N ALA A 70 6.90 1.92 70.95
CA ALA A 70 7.79 2.09 69.81
C ALA A 70 8.56 3.43 69.84
N ALA A 71 9.88 3.37 69.71
CA ALA A 71 10.71 4.54 69.41
C ALA A 71 10.70 4.85 67.91
N ALA A 72 10.52 6.13 67.55
CA ALA A 72 10.56 6.58 66.16
C ALA A 72 12.02 6.69 65.65
N PRO A 73 12.32 6.25 64.41
CA PRO A 73 13.62 6.50 63.79
C PRO A 73 13.72 7.93 63.25
N GLU A 74 14.86 8.58 63.50
CA GLU A 74 15.14 9.96 63.06
C GLU A 74 15.18 10.13 61.53
N VAL A 75 14.65 11.27 61.06
CA VAL A 75 14.76 11.69 59.66
C VAL A 75 16.08 12.46 59.46
N PRO A 76 16.98 12.04 58.55
CA PRO A 76 18.24 12.74 58.33
C PRO A 76 18.03 14.09 57.64
N ALA A 77 18.76 15.11 58.11
CA ALA A 77 18.67 16.48 57.63
C ALA A 77 19.08 16.62 56.13
N PRO A 78 18.47 17.58 55.39
CA PRO A 78 18.72 17.74 53.96
C PRO A 78 20.16 18.22 53.68
N ARG A 79 20.86 17.48 52.83
CA ARG A 79 22.22 17.80 52.38
C ARG A 79 22.15 18.95 51.36
N ALA A 80 22.90 20.02 51.60
CA ALA A 80 22.95 21.16 50.67
C ALA A 80 23.42 20.71 49.26
N PRO A 81 22.80 21.22 48.17
CA PRO A 81 23.19 20.84 46.83
C PRO A 81 24.60 21.36 46.50
N ALA A 82 25.42 20.50 45.90
CA ALA A 82 26.70 20.91 45.33
C ALA A 82 26.48 21.94 44.20
N PRO A 83 27.40 22.89 43.99
CA PRO A 83 27.28 23.84 42.90
C PRO A 83 27.31 23.10 41.56
N VAL A 84 26.17 23.08 40.86
CA VAL A 84 26.09 22.67 39.47
C VAL A 84 27.00 23.60 38.66
N THR A 85 28.13 23.07 38.19
CA THR A 85 28.92 23.72 37.14
C THR A 85 28.00 23.95 35.96
N GLY A 86 27.75 25.22 35.63
CA GLY A 86 26.75 25.59 34.64
C GLY A 86 27.02 24.89 33.31
N SER A 87 26.22 23.88 33.01
CA SER A 87 26.15 23.35 31.65
C SER A 87 25.69 24.52 30.78
N ALA A 88 26.52 24.91 29.81
CA ALA A 88 26.09 25.87 28.80
C ALA A 88 24.75 25.39 28.22
N PRO A 89 23.81 26.30 27.90
CA PRO A 89 22.57 25.89 27.27
C PRO A 89 22.94 25.10 26.02
N ALA A 90 22.54 23.84 25.98
CA ALA A 90 22.77 22.99 24.83
C ALA A 90 22.20 23.74 23.61
N ALA A 91 23.07 24.00 22.62
CA ALA A 91 22.61 24.63 21.39
C ALA A 91 21.39 23.83 20.89
N PRO A 92 20.29 24.50 20.52
CA PRO A 92 19.07 23.79 20.15
C PRO A 92 19.43 22.79 19.07
N ALA A 93 19.19 21.50 19.35
CA ALA A 93 19.54 20.43 18.45
C ALA A 93 18.93 20.77 17.08
N ALA A 94 19.79 20.94 16.08
CA ALA A 94 19.35 21.39 14.77
C ALA A 94 18.24 20.46 14.29
N ALA A 95 17.07 21.02 14.00
CA ALA A 95 15.93 20.23 13.54
C ALA A 95 16.38 19.40 12.33
N LEU A 96 16.01 18.11 12.32
CA LEU A 96 16.38 17.17 11.26
C LEU A 96 15.55 17.47 10.01
N VAL A 97 15.87 18.56 9.32
CA VAL A 97 15.29 18.93 8.03
C VAL A 97 15.62 17.83 7.01
N PRO A 98 14.64 17.35 6.23
CA PRO A 98 14.90 16.39 5.15
C PRO A 98 15.98 16.86 4.17
N ASP A 99 16.93 15.97 3.92
CA ASP A 99 18.06 16.12 2.99
C ASP A 99 17.59 16.39 1.55
N PHE A 100 18.41 17.08 0.75
CA PHE A 100 18.09 17.39 -0.65
C PHE A 100 19.30 17.24 -1.59
N VAL A 101 18.99 17.08 -2.87
CA VAL A 101 19.97 16.93 -3.96
C VAL A 101 19.95 18.18 -4.86
N GLY A 102 21.15 18.59 -5.30
CA GLY A 102 21.39 19.75 -6.17
C GLY A 102 21.84 21.01 -5.42
N ASP A 103 22.26 22.03 -6.16
CA ASP A 103 22.92 23.23 -5.60
C ASP A 103 21.98 24.22 -4.89
N ARG A 104 20.67 23.99 -4.96
CA ARG A 104 19.65 24.90 -4.41
C ARG A 104 18.54 24.11 -3.73
N PRO A 105 18.01 24.59 -2.59
CA PRO A 105 16.90 23.93 -1.93
C PRO A 105 15.64 23.86 -2.83
N PRO A 106 14.75 22.89 -2.56
CA PRO A 106 13.41 22.86 -3.13
C PRO A 106 12.64 24.17 -2.91
N THR A 107 11.62 24.40 -3.73
CA THR A 107 10.86 25.67 -3.74
C THR A 107 9.99 25.88 -2.50
N TYR A 108 9.46 24.78 -1.94
CA TYR A 108 8.59 24.78 -0.77
C TYR A 108 9.39 24.40 0.48
N GLU A 109 8.87 24.70 1.66
CA GLU A 109 9.41 24.17 2.91
C GLU A 109 9.11 22.65 3.02
N SER A 110 9.84 21.93 3.87
CA SER A 110 9.62 20.49 4.08
C SER A 110 8.50 20.20 5.08
N GLU A 111 8.30 21.10 6.04
CA GLU A 111 7.29 20.96 7.09
C GLU A 111 5.88 21.27 6.55
N PRO A 112 4.84 20.49 6.91
CA PRO A 112 3.47 20.78 6.49
C PRO A 112 2.97 22.11 7.06
N THR A 113 2.46 22.99 6.19
CA THR A 113 1.97 24.33 6.57
C THR A 113 0.45 24.39 6.76
N ALA A 114 -0.33 23.61 5.98
CA ALA A 114 -1.78 23.63 6.01
C ALA A 114 -2.40 22.22 5.95
N LEU A 115 -3.51 22.03 6.65
CA LEU A 115 -4.37 20.85 6.50
C LEU A 115 -5.37 21.07 5.36
N PRO A 116 -5.84 20.00 4.69
CA PRO A 116 -6.92 20.12 3.72
C PRO A 116 -8.21 20.55 4.37
N ALA A 117 -9.01 21.33 3.63
CA ALA A 117 -10.40 21.57 4.00
C ALA A 117 -11.13 20.21 4.07
N ALA A 118 -11.90 20.01 5.15
CA ALA A 118 -12.69 18.81 5.35
C ALA A 118 -14.18 19.17 5.22
N ASP A 119 -14.92 18.34 4.50
CA ASP A 119 -16.37 18.45 4.40
C ASP A 119 -17.03 17.73 5.60
N PRO A 120 -17.84 18.43 6.42
CA PRO A 120 -18.56 17.81 7.53
C PRO A 120 -19.53 16.69 7.11
N GLU A 121 -20.12 16.77 5.92
CA GLU A 121 -21.06 15.76 5.42
C GLU A 121 -20.31 14.49 5.02
N GLU A 122 -19.21 14.61 4.26
CA GLU A 122 -18.32 13.48 3.94
C GLU A 122 -17.75 12.80 5.21
N LEU A 123 -17.43 13.56 6.25
CA LEU A 123 -17.00 13.01 7.54
C LEU A 123 -18.13 12.23 8.24
N ALA A 124 -19.37 12.71 8.17
CA ALA A 124 -20.53 12.01 8.72
C ALA A 124 -20.83 10.72 7.95
N GLU A 125 -20.76 10.75 6.61
CA GLU A 125 -20.93 9.57 5.76
C GLU A 125 -19.81 8.54 5.93
N ALA A 126 -18.56 8.98 6.10
CA ALA A 126 -17.44 8.10 6.41
C ALA A 126 -17.61 7.44 7.80
N ALA A 127 -18.16 8.17 8.78
CA ALA A 127 -18.47 7.62 10.11
C ALA A 127 -19.67 6.65 10.08
N ALA A 128 -20.67 6.89 9.21
CA ALA A 128 -21.78 5.99 8.97
C ALA A 128 -21.40 4.76 8.11
N GLY A 129 -20.24 4.80 7.46
CA GLY A 129 -19.78 3.76 6.52
C GLY A 129 -20.47 3.78 5.16
N THR A 130 -21.23 4.84 4.83
CA THR A 130 -21.84 5.04 3.51
C THR A 130 -20.81 5.48 2.46
N VAL A 131 -19.84 6.31 2.85
CA VAL A 131 -18.69 6.64 1.99
C VAL A 131 -17.54 5.66 2.24
N LEU A 132 -17.21 4.87 1.22
CA LEU A 132 -16.06 3.98 1.22
C LEU A 132 -14.72 4.74 1.20
N VAL A 133 -14.70 5.97 0.65
CA VAL A 133 -13.49 6.73 0.33
C VAL A 133 -13.58 8.17 0.84
N PRO A 134 -13.13 8.47 2.07
CA PRO A 134 -12.98 9.85 2.49
C PRO A 134 -11.86 10.54 1.68
N GLY A 135 -12.12 11.79 1.26
CA GLY A 135 -11.16 12.68 0.61
C GLY A 135 -10.00 13.06 1.54
N ALA A 136 -10.29 13.20 2.83
CA ALA A 136 -9.33 13.46 3.90
C ALA A 136 -8.41 12.25 4.18
N ALA A 137 -7.33 12.11 3.40
CA ALA A 137 -6.26 11.16 3.70
C ALA A 137 -5.19 11.73 4.65
N PRO A 138 -4.58 10.88 5.50
CA PRO A 138 -3.40 11.27 6.26
C PRO A 138 -2.28 11.72 5.31
N ASP A 139 -1.50 12.71 5.73
CA ASP A 139 -0.33 13.22 4.98
C ASP A 139 0.62 12.09 4.57
N THR A 140 0.99 11.26 5.55
CA THR A 140 1.94 10.16 5.40
C THR A 140 1.27 8.84 5.78
N VAL A 141 1.38 7.82 4.92
CA VAL A 141 1.12 6.41 5.22
C VAL A 141 2.45 5.67 5.13
N LEU A 142 2.73 4.77 6.08
CA LEU A 142 3.95 3.98 6.15
C LEU A 142 3.60 2.57 6.62
N ASP A 143 4.08 1.56 5.89
CA ASP A 143 3.84 0.15 6.17
C ASP A 143 5.10 -0.69 5.83
N GLY A 144 5.17 -1.91 6.33
CA GLY A 144 6.22 -2.85 5.97
C GLY A 144 6.01 -4.24 6.55
N ALA A 145 6.62 -5.22 5.90
CA ALA A 145 6.54 -6.61 6.28
C ALA A 145 7.89 -7.31 6.06
N ARG A 146 8.08 -8.47 6.69
CA ARG A 146 9.20 -9.37 6.43
C ARG A 146 8.65 -10.77 6.17
N TYR A 147 9.00 -11.34 5.03
CA TYR A 147 8.69 -12.71 4.63
C TYR A 147 9.99 -13.49 4.46
N GLY A 148 9.91 -14.81 4.32
CA GLY A 148 11.11 -15.67 4.28
C GLY A 148 12.09 -15.37 3.14
N CYS A 149 11.60 -14.81 2.03
CA CYS A 149 12.39 -14.51 0.84
C CYS A 149 12.48 -13.01 0.48
N PHE A 150 11.79 -12.12 1.22
CA PHE A 150 11.88 -10.67 0.98
C PHE A 150 11.45 -9.81 2.17
N THR A 151 11.95 -8.58 2.21
CA THR A 151 11.51 -7.52 3.12
C THR A 151 10.81 -6.42 2.32
N LEU A 152 9.59 -6.06 2.71
CA LEU A 152 8.79 -4.97 2.11
C LEU A 152 8.84 -3.72 2.99
N ARG A 153 8.99 -2.55 2.36
CA ARG A 153 8.67 -1.23 2.91
C ARG A 153 7.79 -0.51 1.92
N ALA A 154 6.76 0.18 2.38
CA ALA A 154 5.87 0.96 1.53
C ALA A 154 5.51 2.28 2.22
N VAL A 155 5.45 3.36 1.45
CA VAL A 155 5.19 4.71 1.95
C VAL A 155 4.39 5.49 0.92
N SER A 156 3.54 6.40 1.38
CA SER A 156 2.81 7.36 0.56
C SER A 156 2.88 8.71 1.27
N LEU A 157 3.57 9.68 0.67
CA LEU A 157 3.85 10.99 1.22
C LEU A 157 3.12 12.06 0.44
N ARG A 158 2.51 13.02 1.13
CA ARG A 158 2.02 14.25 0.51
C ARG A 158 3.21 15.09 0.05
N GLY A 159 3.17 15.55 -1.19
CA GLY A 159 4.17 16.40 -1.80
C GLY A 159 4.21 17.77 -1.16
N ASP A 160 5.39 18.37 -1.14
CA ASP A 160 5.61 19.70 -0.55
C ASP A 160 4.69 20.77 -1.19
N SER A 161 4.37 20.63 -2.48
CA SER A 161 3.42 21.52 -3.18
C SER A 161 1.99 21.40 -2.64
N ALA A 162 1.54 20.18 -2.36
CA ALA A 162 0.19 19.95 -1.82
C ALA A 162 0.12 20.36 -0.34
N ARG A 163 1.18 20.09 0.44
CA ARG A 163 1.34 20.60 1.82
C ARG A 163 1.26 22.12 1.89
N TYR A 164 1.97 22.82 1.01
CA TYR A 164 1.97 24.29 0.95
C TYR A 164 0.58 24.87 0.68
N ARG A 165 -0.18 24.26 -0.25
CA ARG A 165 -1.52 24.74 -0.65
C ARG A 165 -2.66 24.28 0.25
N GLY A 166 -2.41 23.35 1.18
CA GLY A 166 -3.49 22.67 1.91
C GLY A 166 -4.32 21.76 0.99
N GLU A 167 -3.71 21.16 -0.05
CA GLU A 167 -4.36 20.15 -0.89
C GLU A 167 -4.30 18.77 -0.21
N PRO A 168 -5.31 17.89 -0.42
CA PRO A 168 -5.19 16.49 -0.03
C PRO A 168 -4.07 15.80 -0.81
N ARG A 169 -3.53 14.71 -0.26
CA ARG A 169 -2.64 13.83 -1.03
C ARG A 169 -3.45 13.20 -2.17
N ARG A 170 -3.05 13.41 -3.43
CA ARG A 170 -3.57 12.78 -4.65
C ARG A 170 -3.20 11.31 -4.74
N ASP A 171 -2.02 10.93 -4.23
CA ASP A 171 -1.57 9.55 -4.22
C ASP A 171 -2.30 8.64 -3.21
N ALA A 172 -2.46 7.37 -3.61
CA ALA A 172 -2.95 6.28 -2.78
C ALA A 172 -1.97 5.08 -2.75
N LEU A 173 -1.92 4.42 -1.58
CA LEU A 173 -1.18 3.18 -1.35
C LEU A 173 -2.12 2.16 -0.72
N LEU A 174 -2.11 0.94 -1.25
CA LEU A 174 -2.70 -0.23 -0.62
C LEU A 174 -1.65 -1.33 -0.52
N THR A 175 -1.38 -1.76 0.70
CA THR A 175 -0.65 -2.99 1.02
C THR A 175 -1.65 -4.00 1.61
N ALA A 176 -1.70 -5.20 1.06
CA ALA A 176 -2.64 -6.23 1.49
C ALA A 176 -2.04 -7.63 1.38
N ARG A 177 -2.34 -8.50 2.35
CA ARG A 177 -1.95 -9.92 2.34
C ARG A 177 -3.19 -10.81 2.27
N PHE A 178 -3.21 -11.71 1.30
CA PHE A 178 -4.26 -12.71 1.11
C PHE A 178 -3.70 -14.14 1.29
N GLY A 179 -4.59 -15.09 1.62
CA GLY A 179 -4.26 -16.52 1.72
C GLY A 179 -3.23 -16.90 2.78
N SER A 180 -2.72 -18.13 2.70
CA SER A 180 -1.70 -18.66 3.60
C SER A 180 -0.85 -19.73 2.90
N GLY A 181 0.32 -20.06 3.47
CA GLY A 181 1.25 -21.05 2.91
C GLY A 181 1.57 -20.77 1.43
N ARG A 182 1.39 -21.78 0.57
CA ARG A 182 1.65 -21.70 -0.87
C ARG A 182 0.71 -20.78 -1.67
N HIS A 183 -0.35 -20.27 -1.03
CA HIS A 183 -1.28 -19.28 -1.60
C HIS A 183 -1.21 -17.94 -0.85
N ALA A 184 -0.19 -17.74 -0.01
CA ALA A 184 0.07 -16.44 0.59
C ALA A 184 0.54 -15.46 -0.49
N LEU A 185 -0.27 -14.45 -0.77
CA LEU A 185 -0.02 -13.45 -1.81
C LEU A 185 -0.11 -12.06 -1.21
N VAL A 186 0.96 -11.27 -1.33
CA VAL A 186 0.95 -9.85 -0.99
C VAL A 186 0.69 -9.05 -2.25
N LEU A 187 -0.27 -8.14 -2.19
CA LEU A 187 -0.47 -7.08 -3.16
C LEU A 187 0.11 -5.78 -2.59
N VAL A 188 0.90 -5.10 -3.40
CA VAL A 188 1.07 -3.65 -3.30
C VAL A 188 0.38 -3.02 -4.49
N ALA A 189 -0.49 -2.03 -4.26
CA ALA A 189 -1.02 -1.15 -5.29
C ALA A 189 -0.65 0.30 -4.94
N VAL A 190 -0.06 1.00 -5.89
CA VAL A 190 0.30 2.42 -5.86
C VAL A 190 -0.51 3.10 -6.94
N ALA A 191 -1.26 4.14 -6.59
CA ALA A 191 -1.97 4.96 -7.56
C ALA A 191 -1.62 6.44 -7.37
N GLY A 192 -1.54 7.18 -8.47
CA GLY A 192 -1.25 8.61 -8.48
C GLY A 192 -2.29 9.39 -9.29
N GLY A 193 -2.83 10.44 -8.68
CA GLY A 193 -3.82 11.31 -9.33
C GLY A 193 -3.18 12.50 -10.04
N SER A 194 -3.75 12.92 -11.18
CA SER A 194 -3.27 14.11 -11.90
C SER A 194 -3.35 15.37 -11.01
N PRO A 195 -2.32 16.26 -11.02
CA PRO A 195 -2.37 17.53 -10.29
C PRO A 195 -3.42 18.52 -10.82
N THR A 196 -3.95 18.31 -12.02
CA THR A 196 -4.99 19.18 -12.62
C THR A 196 -6.41 18.76 -12.31
N ALA A 197 -6.61 17.58 -11.71
CA ALA A 197 -7.92 16.98 -11.50
C ALA A 197 -8.25 16.95 -9.99
N GLY A 198 -9.25 17.75 -9.58
CA GLY A 198 -9.57 17.93 -8.15
C GLY A 198 -9.92 16.62 -7.44
N GLU A 199 -10.61 15.72 -8.12
CA GLU A 199 -11.11 14.45 -7.57
C GLU A 199 -10.17 13.25 -7.74
N ALA A 200 -9.00 13.44 -8.36
CA ALA A 200 -8.06 12.35 -8.63
C ALA A 200 -7.58 11.63 -7.35
N HIS A 201 -7.60 12.33 -6.21
CA HIS A 201 -7.31 11.79 -4.89
C HIS A 201 -8.32 10.73 -4.41
N ARG A 202 -9.61 10.86 -4.78
CA ARG A 202 -10.64 9.84 -4.53
C ARG A 202 -10.51 8.68 -5.53
N ALA A 203 -10.37 8.99 -6.83
CA ALA A 203 -10.17 8.01 -7.89
C ALA A 203 -8.98 7.05 -7.62
N ALA A 204 -7.83 7.58 -7.19
CA ALA A 204 -6.65 6.79 -6.82
C ALA A 204 -6.93 5.76 -5.70
N ARG A 205 -7.77 6.10 -4.72
CA ARG A 205 -8.13 5.20 -3.61
C ARG A 205 -9.16 4.16 -4.04
N GLU A 206 -10.13 4.55 -4.85
CA GLU A 206 -11.14 3.63 -5.39
C GLU A 206 -10.49 2.55 -6.26
N VAL A 207 -9.61 2.91 -7.20
CA VAL A 207 -8.94 1.94 -8.07
C VAL A 207 -8.05 0.98 -7.27
N CYS A 208 -7.27 1.47 -6.30
CA CYS A 208 -6.50 0.62 -5.39
C CYS A 208 -7.39 -0.38 -4.64
N ARG A 209 -8.53 0.08 -4.10
CA ARG A 209 -9.48 -0.78 -3.36
C ARG A 209 -10.17 -1.81 -4.24
N TRP A 210 -10.62 -1.46 -5.44
CA TRP A 210 -11.25 -2.42 -6.36
C TRP A 210 -10.27 -3.48 -6.85
N ILE A 211 -9.03 -3.09 -7.18
CA ILE A 211 -7.96 -4.03 -7.51
C ILE A 211 -7.70 -4.95 -6.32
N GLY A 212 -7.53 -4.39 -5.11
CA GLY A 212 -7.33 -5.16 -3.88
C GLY A 212 -8.44 -6.17 -3.60
N ALA A 213 -9.71 -5.74 -3.72
CA ALA A 213 -10.85 -6.60 -3.50
C ALA A 213 -10.94 -7.76 -4.52
N TYR A 214 -10.61 -7.50 -5.79
CA TYR A 214 -10.60 -8.55 -6.81
C TYR A 214 -9.40 -9.51 -6.64
N VAL A 215 -8.19 -8.98 -6.41
CA VAL A 215 -7.00 -9.79 -6.14
C VAL A 215 -7.23 -10.66 -4.91
N GLY A 216 -7.86 -10.13 -3.86
CA GLY A 216 -8.26 -10.89 -2.68
C GLY A 216 -9.22 -12.04 -2.98
N ARG A 217 -10.26 -11.82 -3.81
CA ARG A 217 -11.16 -12.90 -4.27
C ARG A 217 -10.47 -13.93 -5.15
N SER A 218 -9.43 -13.54 -5.90
CA SER A 218 -8.74 -14.40 -6.88
C SER A 218 -7.38 -14.96 -6.40
N HIS A 219 -6.96 -14.68 -5.16
CA HIS A 219 -5.58 -14.87 -4.72
C HIS A 219 -5.06 -16.31 -4.81
N THR A 220 -5.92 -17.31 -4.54
CA THR A 220 -5.57 -18.74 -4.62
C THR A 220 -5.11 -19.09 -6.03
N ARG A 221 -5.92 -18.72 -7.03
CA ARG A 221 -5.64 -18.96 -8.45
C ARG A 221 -4.47 -18.13 -8.96
N LEU A 222 -4.39 -16.85 -8.58
CA LEU A 222 -3.24 -16.01 -8.95
C LEU A 222 -1.93 -16.63 -8.43
N SER A 223 -1.91 -17.16 -7.20
CA SER A 223 -0.74 -17.85 -6.64
C SER A 223 -0.39 -19.16 -7.36
N GLU A 224 -1.38 -19.87 -7.90
CA GLU A 224 -1.19 -21.07 -8.72
C GLU A 224 -0.65 -20.71 -10.10
N ASP A 225 -1.30 -19.78 -10.81
CA ASP A 225 -0.90 -19.33 -12.14
C ASP A 225 0.52 -18.73 -12.11
N ILE A 226 0.90 -18.02 -11.03
CA ILE A 226 2.28 -17.55 -10.80
C ILE A 226 3.28 -18.70 -10.58
N ARG A 227 2.95 -19.70 -9.76
CA ARG A 227 3.82 -20.88 -9.53
C ARG A 227 3.95 -21.76 -10.77
N SER A 228 2.90 -21.88 -11.57
CA SER A 228 2.88 -22.63 -12.82
C SER A 228 3.40 -21.84 -14.04
N ALA A 229 3.95 -20.64 -13.83
CA ALA A 229 4.50 -19.76 -14.87
C ALA A 229 3.53 -19.47 -16.04
N ARG A 230 2.22 -19.42 -15.76
CA ARG A 230 1.13 -19.12 -16.71
C ARG A 230 1.08 -17.63 -17.06
N ARG A 231 2.12 -17.17 -17.76
CA ARG A 231 2.38 -15.75 -18.02
C ARG A 231 1.24 -15.08 -18.78
N ASP A 232 0.68 -15.75 -19.78
CA ASP A 232 -0.25 -15.12 -20.71
C ASP A 232 -1.69 -15.12 -20.17
N GLU A 233 -2.06 -16.13 -19.36
CA GLU A 233 -3.26 -16.11 -18.54
C GLU A 233 -3.20 -15.01 -17.47
N LEU A 234 -2.04 -14.83 -16.83
CA LEU A 234 -1.81 -13.72 -15.89
C LEU A 234 -1.92 -12.36 -16.59
N LYS A 235 -1.21 -12.14 -17.72
CA LYS A 235 -1.30 -10.89 -18.49
C LYS A 235 -2.76 -10.58 -18.86
N SER A 236 -3.45 -11.55 -19.45
CA SER A 236 -4.83 -11.41 -19.91
C SER A 236 -5.83 -11.19 -18.76
N GLY A 237 -5.66 -11.91 -17.65
CA GLY A 237 -6.52 -11.79 -16.47
C GLY A 237 -6.36 -10.45 -15.75
N LEU A 238 -5.11 -9.99 -15.59
CA LEU A 238 -4.79 -8.70 -14.95
C LEU A 238 -5.16 -7.52 -15.85
N HIS A 239 -5.04 -7.65 -17.18
CA HIS A 239 -5.52 -6.65 -18.13
C HIS A 239 -7.04 -6.46 -18.00
N ARG A 240 -7.83 -7.56 -18.00
CA ARG A 240 -9.29 -7.51 -17.79
C ARG A 240 -9.68 -6.98 -16.41
N LEU A 241 -8.91 -7.27 -15.37
CA LEU A 241 -9.09 -6.64 -14.04
C LEU A 241 -8.91 -5.12 -14.14
N THR A 242 -7.84 -4.66 -14.78
CA THR A 242 -7.49 -3.24 -14.87
C THR A 242 -8.56 -2.49 -15.65
N GLY A 243 -8.94 -2.99 -16.83
CA GLY A 243 -10.02 -2.41 -17.64
C GLY A 243 -11.37 -2.30 -16.91
N ARG A 244 -11.75 -3.31 -16.11
CA ARG A 244 -12.96 -3.22 -15.25
C ARG A 244 -12.82 -2.21 -14.11
N GLY A 245 -11.60 -2.00 -13.58
CA GLY A 245 -11.33 -0.94 -12.61
C GLY A 245 -11.58 0.45 -13.20
N TYR A 246 -11.05 0.72 -14.40
CA TYR A 246 -11.29 1.99 -15.10
C TYR A 246 -12.73 2.13 -15.61
N GLY A 247 -13.40 1.05 -15.99
CA GLY A 247 -14.84 1.09 -16.29
C GLY A 247 -15.69 1.52 -15.09
N ARG A 248 -15.30 1.16 -13.86
CA ARG A 248 -15.95 1.64 -12.63
C ARG A 248 -15.62 3.09 -12.31
N LEU A 249 -14.37 3.53 -12.52
CA LEU A 249 -14.01 4.95 -12.42
C LEU A 249 -14.83 5.81 -13.40
N ALA A 250 -14.99 5.37 -14.66
CA ALA A 250 -15.77 6.07 -15.66
C ALA A 250 -17.28 6.12 -15.31
N ALA A 251 -17.84 5.03 -14.76
CA ALA A 251 -19.20 5.05 -14.23
C ALA A 251 -19.33 6.03 -13.04
N ARG A 252 -18.35 6.05 -12.13
CA ARG A 252 -18.33 6.96 -10.98
C ARG A 252 -18.16 8.43 -11.39
N ALA A 253 -17.38 8.71 -12.45
CA ALA A 253 -17.27 10.04 -13.04
C ALA A 253 -18.64 10.54 -13.53
N ALA A 254 -19.37 9.70 -14.26
CA ALA A 254 -20.71 10.02 -14.76
C ALA A 254 -21.75 10.20 -13.64
N GLU A 255 -21.66 9.44 -12.54
CA GLU A 255 -22.50 9.66 -11.34
C GLU A 255 -22.22 11.01 -10.65
N LEU A 256 -21.03 11.58 -10.83
CA LEU A 256 -20.58 12.84 -10.25
C LEU A 256 -20.66 14.04 -11.23
N ASP A 257 -21.18 13.82 -12.46
CA ASP A 257 -21.20 14.80 -13.56
C ASP A 257 -19.80 15.34 -13.94
N LEU A 258 -18.79 14.46 -13.91
CA LEU A 258 -17.38 14.75 -14.21
C LEU A 258 -16.92 14.07 -15.51
N ASP A 259 -15.91 14.65 -16.18
CA ASP A 259 -15.23 13.95 -17.26
C ASP A 259 -14.45 12.73 -16.70
N ALA A 260 -14.35 11.66 -17.48
CA ALA A 260 -13.57 10.48 -17.09
C ALA A 260 -12.07 10.80 -16.88
N ALA A 261 -11.54 11.85 -17.51
CA ALA A 261 -10.19 12.36 -17.28
C ALA A 261 -10.04 13.15 -15.96
N GLU A 262 -11.13 13.64 -15.38
CA GLU A 262 -11.14 14.33 -14.08
C GLU A 262 -11.29 13.35 -12.90
N TYR A 263 -11.91 12.19 -13.14
CA TYR A 263 -12.05 11.10 -12.16
C TYR A 263 -11.20 9.87 -12.53
N THR A 264 -9.91 10.06 -12.75
CA THR A 264 -8.96 8.97 -13.05
C THR A 264 -7.67 9.08 -12.24
N ALA A 265 -6.92 7.99 -12.24
CA ALA A 265 -5.60 7.90 -11.61
C ALA A 265 -4.73 6.89 -12.36
N ASP A 266 -3.43 7.13 -12.39
CA ASP A 266 -2.44 6.15 -12.84
C ASP A 266 -2.30 5.05 -11.79
N VAL A 267 -2.08 3.79 -12.18
CA VAL A 267 -2.00 2.67 -11.22
C VAL A 267 -0.88 1.69 -11.55
N ARG A 268 -0.16 1.28 -10.51
CA ARG A 268 0.91 0.28 -10.54
C ARG A 268 0.71 -0.72 -9.43
N CYS A 269 0.84 -1.99 -9.76
CA CYS A 269 0.61 -3.09 -8.85
C CYS A 269 1.75 -4.08 -8.90
N LEU A 270 2.09 -4.65 -7.75
CA LEU A 270 3.10 -5.67 -7.58
C LEU A 270 2.53 -6.81 -6.74
N LEU A 271 2.51 -8.01 -7.30
CA LEU A 271 2.15 -9.24 -6.63
C LEU A 271 3.43 -9.96 -6.17
N LEU A 272 3.51 -10.21 -4.87
CA LEU A 272 4.63 -10.87 -4.20
C LEU A 272 4.10 -12.16 -3.54
N PRO A 273 4.32 -13.34 -4.13
CA PRO A 273 4.11 -14.61 -3.46
C PRO A 273 5.01 -14.68 -2.22
N ALA A 274 4.42 -14.94 -1.06
CA ALA A 274 5.13 -15.09 0.21
C ALA A 274 5.58 -16.55 0.48
N ASP A 275 5.30 -17.46 -0.46
CA ASP A 275 5.88 -18.81 -0.50
C ASP A 275 7.39 -18.70 -0.77
N PRO A 276 8.28 -19.17 0.14
CA PRO A 276 9.73 -19.13 -0.08
C PRO A 276 10.20 -19.89 -1.33
N GLY A 277 9.42 -20.88 -1.80
CA GLY A 277 9.69 -21.59 -3.05
C GLY A 277 9.34 -20.81 -4.32
N CYS A 278 8.67 -19.65 -4.20
CA CYS A 278 8.22 -18.85 -5.33
C CYS A 278 8.92 -17.47 -5.35
N ARG A 279 9.92 -17.34 -6.23
CA ARG A 279 10.66 -16.08 -6.46
C ARG A 279 10.15 -15.24 -7.64
N THR A 280 9.03 -15.63 -8.26
CA THR A 280 8.38 -14.83 -9.31
C THR A 280 7.71 -13.61 -8.68
N ARG A 281 7.98 -12.43 -9.21
CA ARG A 281 7.34 -11.15 -8.89
C ARG A 281 6.56 -10.68 -10.11
N VAL A 282 5.30 -10.27 -9.94
CA VAL A 282 4.44 -9.87 -11.06
C VAL A 282 4.05 -8.41 -10.93
N PHE A 283 4.53 -7.60 -11.86
CA PHE A 283 4.14 -6.21 -12.05
C PHE A 283 3.01 -6.10 -13.08
N PHE A 284 2.04 -5.23 -12.82
CA PHE A 284 1.07 -4.79 -13.82
C PHE A 284 0.60 -3.36 -13.53
N GLY A 285 0.13 -2.64 -14.54
CA GLY A 285 -0.37 -1.27 -14.35
C GLY A 285 -0.69 -0.51 -15.64
N THR A 286 -0.97 0.78 -15.50
CA THR A 286 -1.15 1.76 -16.60
C THR A 286 -0.85 3.17 -16.07
N GLY A 287 -0.65 4.15 -16.96
CA GLY A 287 -0.33 5.54 -16.59
C GLY A 287 1.15 5.83 -16.30
N GLY A 288 1.45 6.90 -15.55
CA GLY A 288 2.77 7.40 -15.15
C GLY A 288 3.22 7.01 -13.72
N GLY A 289 4.53 6.85 -13.54
CA GLY A 289 5.16 6.16 -12.40
C GLY A 289 6.34 5.31 -12.87
N GLY A 290 6.79 4.32 -12.09
CA GLY A 290 7.91 3.47 -12.49
C GLY A 290 8.08 2.14 -11.73
N LEU A 291 8.90 1.26 -12.31
CA LEU A 291 9.38 0.02 -11.70
C LEU A 291 10.90 -0.09 -11.93
N PHE A 292 11.68 0.00 -10.86
CA PHE A 292 13.14 -0.03 -10.91
C PHE A 292 13.71 -1.25 -10.18
N ARG A 293 14.91 -1.67 -10.56
CA ARG A 293 15.72 -2.67 -9.83
C ARG A 293 17.10 -2.09 -9.51
N LEU A 294 17.47 -2.11 -8.24
CA LEU A 294 18.84 -1.92 -7.78
C LEU A 294 19.55 -3.28 -7.78
N ARG A 295 20.70 -3.37 -8.44
CA ARG A 295 21.63 -4.50 -8.38
C ARG A 295 23.06 -3.99 -8.51
N ASP A 296 23.99 -4.55 -7.75
CA ASP A 296 25.43 -4.22 -7.79
C ASP A 296 25.70 -2.71 -7.66
N GLY A 297 24.87 -2.00 -6.89
CA GLY A 297 24.95 -0.55 -6.70
C GLY A 297 24.36 0.31 -7.82
N ALA A 298 23.83 -0.29 -8.89
CA ALA A 298 23.26 0.43 -10.03
C ALA A 298 21.74 0.26 -10.13
N TRP A 299 21.01 1.35 -10.34
CA TRP A 299 19.60 1.31 -10.70
C TRP A 299 19.41 0.98 -12.18
N GLN A 300 18.43 0.13 -12.46
CA GLN A 300 17.94 -0.15 -13.80
C GLN A 300 16.43 0.09 -13.82
N ASP A 301 15.94 0.90 -14.77
CA ASP A 301 14.52 0.92 -15.08
C ASP A 301 14.12 -0.40 -15.75
N ILE A 302 13.11 -1.05 -15.19
CA ILE A 302 12.59 -2.34 -15.65
C ILE A 302 11.07 -2.29 -15.87
N GLU A 303 10.47 -1.10 -15.90
CA GLU A 303 9.11 -0.92 -16.43
C GLU A 303 9.08 -1.35 -17.90
N PRO A 304 8.13 -2.20 -18.34
CA PRO A 304 8.07 -2.63 -19.73
C PRO A 304 7.62 -1.47 -20.62
N ASP A 305 8.28 -1.33 -21.77
CA ASP A 305 7.93 -0.33 -22.76
C ASP A 305 6.62 -0.70 -23.46
N ALA A 306 5.73 0.29 -23.62
CA ALA A 306 4.43 0.10 -24.25
C ALA A 306 4.50 -0.50 -25.67
N ARG A 307 5.61 -0.27 -26.38
CA ARG A 307 5.84 -0.76 -27.75
C ARG A 307 6.43 -2.17 -27.80
N GLU A 308 7.09 -2.62 -26.74
CA GLU A 308 7.63 -3.99 -26.66
C GLU A 308 6.53 -5.02 -26.39
N GLU A 309 5.39 -4.60 -25.84
CA GLU A 309 4.29 -5.48 -25.47
C GLU A 309 3.35 -5.90 -26.62
N ASP A 310 3.35 -5.14 -27.73
CA ASP A 310 2.69 -5.51 -29.00
C ASP A 310 3.65 -6.25 -29.96
N GLY A 311 4.96 -6.23 -29.67
CA GLY A 311 6.05 -6.72 -30.54
C GLY A 311 6.19 -8.24 -30.67
N GLY A 312 5.12 -9.02 -30.49
CA GLY A 312 5.11 -10.43 -30.84
C GLY A 312 5.12 -10.58 -32.35
N ALA A 313 6.32 -10.72 -32.93
CA ALA A 313 6.60 -10.59 -34.37
C ALA A 313 5.58 -11.30 -35.29
N ALA A 314 4.60 -10.52 -35.75
CA ALA A 314 3.84 -10.85 -36.95
C ALA A 314 4.74 -10.54 -38.15
N ASP A 315 5.12 -11.60 -38.86
CA ASP A 315 5.71 -11.52 -40.18
C ASP A 315 4.91 -10.54 -41.06
N THR A 316 5.60 -9.71 -41.84
CA THR A 316 4.95 -8.64 -42.64
C THR A 316 4.37 -9.22 -43.93
N GLY A 317 3.48 -10.20 -43.76
CA GLY A 317 2.67 -10.78 -44.80
C GLY A 317 1.56 -9.82 -45.21
N ASP A 318 1.74 -9.24 -46.39
CA ASP A 318 0.79 -8.46 -47.19
C ASP A 318 -0.69 -8.74 -46.87
N MET A 319 -1.41 -7.71 -46.38
CA MET A 319 -2.85 -7.73 -46.16
C MET A 319 -3.49 -6.55 -46.92
N PRO A 320 -4.57 -6.79 -47.70
CA PRO A 320 -5.13 -5.79 -48.59
C PRO A 320 -5.86 -4.66 -47.85
N ALA A 321 -6.03 -3.54 -48.57
CA ALA A 321 -6.64 -2.31 -48.07
C ALA A 321 -8.04 -2.51 -47.44
N PRO A 322 -8.42 -1.70 -46.44
CA PRO A 322 -9.67 -1.87 -45.71
C PRO A 322 -10.89 -1.60 -46.59
N VAL A 323 -11.89 -2.49 -46.49
CA VAL A 323 -13.21 -2.27 -47.07
C VAL A 323 -14.03 -1.32 -46.18
N GLU A 324 -14.40 -0.17 -46.73
CA GLU A 324 -15.36 0.74 -46.10
C GLU A 324 -16.74 0.08 -46.04
N GLY A 325 -17.44 0.14 -44.88
CA GLY A 325 -18.85 -0.28 -44.83
C GLY A 325 -19.38 -0.88 -43.53
N PHE A 326 -18.54 -1.17 -42.52
CA PHE A 326 -19.03 -1.63 -41.21
C PHE A 326 -18.91 -0.52 -40.15
N PRO A 327 -20.00 -0.11 -39.48
CA PRO A 327 -19.90 0.79 -38.35
C PRO A 327 -19.12 0.09 -37.23
N ALA A 328 -18.04 0.72 -36.76
CA ALA A 328 -17.36 0.28 -35.56
C ALA A 328 -18.37 0.25 -34.40
N SER A 329 -18.47 -0.89 -33.71
CA SER A 329 -19.39 -1.03 -32.58
C SER A 329 -19.00 -0.05 -31.47
N GLY A 330 -19.79 1.01 -31.34
CA GLY A 330 -19.54 2.13 -30.44
C GLY A 330 -19.84 1.81 -28.98
N ALA A 331 -19.06 0.90 -28.38
CA ALA A 331 -18.76 1.02 -26.96
C ALA A 331 -17.72 2.14 -26.81
N PRO A 332 -17.88 3.12 -25.89
CA PRO A 332 -16.79 4.02 -25.58
C PRO A 332 -15.63 3.16 -25.08
N ALA A 333 -14.49 3.23 -25.77
CA ALA A 333 -13.27 2.58 -25.29
C ALA A 333 -12.99 3.15 -23.90
N THR A 334 -13.09 2.32 -22.86
CA THR A 334 -12.85 2.73 -21.47
C THR A 334 -11.38 3.10 -21.34
N ALA A 335 -11.11 4.38 -21.55
CA ALA A 335 -9.78 4.91 -21.75
C ALA A 335 -8.99 4.86 -20.43
N MET A 336 -8.32 3.73 -20.22
CA MET A 336 -7.20 3.67 -19.30
C MET A 336 -6.23 4.82 -19.62
N PRO A 337 -5.60 5.47 -18.62
CA PRO A 337 -4.73 6.64 -18.82
C PRO A 337 -3.46 6.34 -19.65
N GLY A 338 -3.25 5.08 -20.01
CA GLY A 338 -2.26 4.67 -20.99
C GLY A 338 -2.38 3.18 -21.34
N PRO A 339 -1.42 2.65 -22.11
CA PRO A 339 -1.33 1.23 -22.43
C PRO A 339 -1.17 0.40 -21.15
N PHE A 340 -1.78 -0.79 -21.15
CA PHE A 340 -1.57 -1.77 -20.09
C PHE A 340 -0.13 -2.30 -20.14
N ARG A 341 0.54 -2.26 -18.99
CA ARG A 341 1.90 -2.75 -18.80
C ARG A 341 1.90 -3.99 -17.91
N PHE A 342 2.71 -4.99 -18.25
CA PHE A 342 2.81 -6.26 -17.53
C PHE A 342 4.22 -6.87 -17.61
N ARG A 343 4.78 -7.23 -16.45
CA ARG A 343 6.08 -7.88 -16.36
C ARG A 343 6.11 -8.95 -15.28
N THR A 344 6.60 -10.13 -15.63
CA THR A 344 7.08 -11.14 -14.67
C THR A 344 8.60 -11.01 -14.52
N SER A 345 9.09 -11.00 -13.28
CA SER A 345 10.52 -10.96 -12.98
C SER A 345 10.86 -12.04 -11.95
N VAL A 346 11.99 -12.74 -12.12
CA VAL A 346 12.50 -13.67 -11.10
C VAL A 346 13.43 -12.89 -10.18
N ALA A 347 13.06 -12.81 -8.91
CA ALA A 347 13.86 -12.21 -7.86
C ALA A 347 15.17 -12.98 -7.61
N ARG A 348 16.26 -12.24 -7.43
CA ARG A 348 17.54 -12.77 -6.97
C ARG A 348 17.87 -12.18 -5.59
N PRO A 349 18.37 -12.98 -4.63
CA PRO A 349 18.89 -12.44 -3.37
C PRO A 349 19.89 -11.30 -3.63
N GLY A 350 19.74 -10.20 -2.87
CA GLY A 350 20.52 -8.97 -3.05
C GLY A 350 19.93 -7.96 -4.03
N ASP A 351 18.94 -8.33 -4.86
CA ASP A 351 18.16 -7.34 -5.62
C ASP A 351 17.30 -6.49 -4.68
N THR A 352 17.12 -5.21 -5.00
CA THR A 352 16.01 -4.41 -4.47
C THR A 352 15.12 -3.97 -5.62
N LEU A 353 13.82 -4.29 -5.55
CA LEU A 353 12.81 -3.76 -6.48
C LEU A 353 12.16 -2.51 -5.88
N LEU A 354 11.89 -1.50 -6.71
CA LEU A 354 11.19 -0.27 -6.33
C LEU A 354 10.00 -0.05 -7.27
N LEU A 355 8.78 -0.13 -6.74
CA LEU A 355 7.54 0.29 -7.40
C LEU A 355 7.19 1.71 -6.93
N CYS A 356 6.86 2.65 -7.82
CA CYS A 356 6.48 3.99 -7.39
C CYS A 356 5.55 4.78 -8.35
N SER A 357 4.93 5.83 -7.81
CA SER A 357 4.17 6.85 -8.54
C SER A 357 5.09 7.85 -9.26
N ALA A 358 4.51 8.72 -10.09
CA ALA A 358 5.25 9.66 -10.93
C ALA A 358 6.21 10.57 -10.12
N GLY A 359 5.76 11.12 -8.98
CA GLY A 359 6.57 12.03 -8.16
C GLY A 359 7.84 11.44 -7.53
N LEU A 360 8.04 10.11 -7.60
CA LEU A 360 9.33 9.46 -7.33
C LEU A 360 10.00 8.87 -8.59
N ALA A 361 9.22 8.39 -9.56
CA ALA A 361 9.76 7.82 -10.81
C ALA A 361 10.42 8.87 -11.71
N GLU A 362 9.92 10.10 -11.72
CA GLU A 362 10.49 11.20 -12.49
C GLU A 362 11.87 11.65 -11.98
N PRO A 363 12.10 11.93 -10.68
CA PRO A 363 13.45 12.24 -10.21
C PRO A 363 14.40 11.04 -10.31
N MET A 364 13.91 9.79 -10.21
CA MET A 364 14.72 8.59 -10.48
C MET A 364 15.27 8.52 -11.91
N ARG A 365 14.55 9.09 -12.89
CA ARG A 365 14.96 9.14 -14.31
C ARG A 365 15.68 10.43 -14.69
N GLY A 366 15.26 11.55 -14.12
CA GLY A 366 15.72 12.89 -14.48
C GLY A 366 16.90 13.43 -13.68
N GLU A 367 17.08 12.99 -12.43
CA GLU A 367 18.16 13.47 -11.56
C GLU A 367 19.08 12.31 -11.14
N ARG A 368 20.23 12.19 -11.81
CA ARG A 368 21.19 11.11 -11.52
C ARG A 368 21.67 11.15 -10.08
N ALA A 369 21.94 12.32 -9.50
CA ALA A 369 22.45 12.41 -8.14
C ALA A 369 21.42 11.96 -7.09
N PHE A 370 20.13 11.97 -7.43
CA PHE A 370 19.05 11.42 -6.61
C PHE A 370 19.04 9.89 -6.65
N ALA A 371 19.10 9.31 -7.86
CA ALA A 371 19.20 7.86 -8.04
C ALA A 371 20.48 7.30 -7.38
N ASP A 372 21.63 7.94 -7.60
CA ASP A 372 22.93 7.55 -7.00
C ASP A 372 22.90 7.67 -5.45
N ARG A 373 22.20 8.68 -4.89
CA ARG A 373 22.03 8.82 -3.42
C ARG A 373 21.18 7.70 -2.83
N LEU A 374 20.05 7.33 -3.45
CA LEU A 374 19.23 6.21 -3.01
C LEU A 374 19.94 4.87 -3.20
N ALA A 375 20.67 4.69 -4.30
CA ALA A 375 21.51 3.50 -4.52
C ALA A 375 22.54 3.35 -3.40
N GLY A 376 23.26 4.41 -3.06
CA GLY A 376 24.27 4.39 -1.98
C GLY A 376 23.70 4.11 -0.59
N ARG A 377 22.42 4.39 -0.33
CA ARG A 377 21.76 4.07 0.95
C ARG A 377 21.21 2.63 0.99
N TRP A 378 20.83 2.05 -0.15
CA TRP A 378 20.14 0.75 -0.21
C TRP A 378 21.03 -0.41 -0.71
N ALA A 379 22.14 -0.13 -1.38
CA ALA A 379 23.04 -1.15 -1.90
C ALA A 379 23.87 -1.80 -0.78
N GLY A 380 23.83 -3.12 -0.67
CA GLY A 380 24.64 -3.90 0.28
C GLY A 380 24.28 -3.73 1.77
N ALA A 381 23.28 -2.91 2.09
CA ALA A 381 22.78 -2.69 3.45
C ALA A 381 21.68 -3.70 3.83
N GLU A 382 21.51 -3.96 5.13
CA GLU A 382 20.27 -4.58 5.62
C GLU A 382 19.08 -3.63 5.31
N PRO A 383 17.89 -4.12 4.94
CA PRO A 383 16.76 -3.26 4.57
C PRO A 383 16.43 -2.27 5.68
N PRO A 384 16.33 -0.96 5.39
CA PRO A 384 16.19 0.06 6.43
C PRO A 384 14.96 -0.18 7.31
N GLY A 385 15.04 0.23 8.57
CA GLY A 385 13.85 0.32 9.44
C GLY A 385 12.82 1.31 8.87
N LEU A 386 11.57 1.23 9.30
CA LEU A 386 10.47 2.06 8.77
C LEU A 386 10.80 3.57 8.80
N ALA A 387 11.38 4.07 9.89
CA ALA A 387 11.81 5.46 10.01
C ALA A 387 12.95 5.84 9.05
N GLY A 388 13.89 4.93 8.78
CA GLY A 388 14.97 5.13 7.80
C GLY A 388 14.42 5.18 6.38
N PHE A 389 13.53 4.25 6.02
CA PHE A 389 12.86 4.26 4.73
C PHE A 389 12.01 5.52 4.50
N LEU A 390 11.35 6.02 5.55
CA LEU A 390 10.64 7.30 5.52
C LEU A 390 11.60 8.49 5.32
N ALA A 391 12.80 8.48 5.92
CA ALA A 391 13.83 9.49 5.67
C ALA A 391 14.42 9.41 4.25
N ASP A 392 14.46 8.22 3.65
CA ASP A 392 14.90 8.01 2.26
C ASP A 392 13.87 8.52 1.25
N ALA A 393 12.59 8.19 1.44
CA ALA A 393 11.51 8.66 0.56
C ALA A 393 11.29 10.20 0.63
N GLN A 394 11.68 10.81 1.77
CA GLN A 394 11.69 12.26 1.95
C GLN A 394 12.89 12.98 1.31
N LEU A 395 13.88 12.28 0.74
CA LEU A 395 15.01 12.93 0.03
C LEU A 395 14.47 13.87 -1.06
N ARG A 396 14.79 15.16 -1.02
CA ARG A 396 14.14 16.18 -1.87
C ARG A 396 14.99 16.52 -3.08
N VAL A 397 14.33 16.91 -4.18
CA VAL A 397 14.99 17.42 -5.39
C VAL A 397 14.23 18.65 -5.86
N LYS A 398 14.94 19.71 -6.25
CA LYS A 398 14.29 20.93 -6.74
C LYS A 398 13.54 20.63 -8.05
N GLY A 399 12.26 21.01 -8.10
CA GLY A 399 11.36 20.75 -9.23
C GLY A 399 10.39 19.58 -8.99
N TYR A 400 10.72 18.66 -8.06
CA TYR A 400 9.93 17.45 -7.80
C TYR A 400 9.20 17.56 -6.45
N ALA A 401 8.08 18.29 -6.46
CA ALA A 401 7.29 18.65 -5.28
C ALA A 401 5.91 17.97 -5.19
N ASP A 402 5.62 17.03 -6.09
CA ASP A 402 4.43 16.19 -6.06
C ASP A 402 4.50 15.09 -4.99
N ASP A 403 3.35 14.44 -4.79
CA ASP A 403 3.22 13.29 -3.90
C ASP A 403 4.18 12.17 -4.29
N ARG A 404 4.64 11.42 -3.28
CA ARG A 404 5.60 10.34 -3.47
C ARG A 404 5.10 9.08 -2.82
N THR A 405 4.72 8.12 -3.65
CA THR A 405 4.29 6.80 -3.19
C THR A 405 5.18 5.74 -3.77
N ALA A 406 5.69 4.89 -2.89
CA ALA A 406 6.70 3.91 -3.21
C ALA A 406 6.54 2.65 -2.38
N ALA A 407 6.92 1.52 -2.97
CA ALA A 407 7.17 0.29 -2.26
C ALA A 407 8.48 -0.32 -2.72
N ALA A 408 9.37 -0.57 -1.77
CA ALA A 408 10.65 -1.20 -1.99
C ALA A 408 10.65 -2.62 -1.41
N VAL A 409 11.20 -3.57 -2.17
CA VAL A 409 11.25 -5.00 -1.86
C VAL A 409 12.69 -5.45 -1.96
N TRP A 410 13.31 -5.74 -0.82
CA TRP A 410 14.66 -6.32 -0.74
C TRP A 410 14.55 -7.84 -0.74
N GLU A 411 15.26 -8.49 -1.64
CA GLU A 411 15.20 -9.94 -1.85
C GLU A 411 16.32 -10.66 -1.07
N HIS A 412 15.99 -11.77 -0.43
CA HIS A 412 16.89 -12.57 0.42
C HIS A 412 16.82 -14.07 0.08
#